data_AF-A0A444RZY9-F1
#
_entry.id   AF-A0A444RZY9-F1
#
_cell.length_a   1.000
_cell.length_b   1.000
_cell.length_c   1.000
_cell.angle_alpha   90.00
_cell.angle_beta   90.00
_cell.angle_gamma   90.00
#
_symmetry.space_group_name_H-M   'P 1'
#
loop_
_entity.id
_entity.type
_entity.pdbx_description
1 polymer ?
#
loop_
_entity_poly.entity_id
_entity_poly.type
_entity_poly.pdbx_seq_one_letter_code
_entity_poly.pdbx_strand_id
1 'polypeptide(L)'
;MAFDPIPPPRKFSGGWTIKDALAKTGFHATTSPLSFFSLAGRLKKLQRQGWKRFGIDPESVADHSHRMTFMALLAPQDLDQAKVIKMCLVHDLAETVVGDITPADGVSREEKTHREEAAMHWMTTHWGDFGREVHHLWIEFEAGLTPEGEFAQDLDKLEMMLQALEYERDAELAVDLGEFFAVAGRIRTPRAQAWTAEVLRDRELLWAGKEHVRGDLGVEGGLLQKKQEEQDLYYNQ
;
A
#
# COMPACT_ATOMS: atom_id res chain seq x y z
N MET A 1 20.25 5.66 17.33
CA MET A 1 20.87 4.33 17.23
C MET A 1 21.49 4.21 15.85
N ALA A 2 22.62 3.53 15.70
CA ALA A 2 23.16 3.24 14.37
C ALA A 2 22.37 2.08 13.75
N PHE A 3 21.76 2.29 12.59
CA PHE A 3 21.09 1.24 11.83
C PHE A 3 22.11 0.27 11.23
N ASP A 4 21.78 -1.01 11.23
CA ASP A 4 22.58 -2.07 10.62
C ASP A 4 22.78 -1.81 9.11
N PRO A 5 23.83 -2.38 8.49
CA PRO A 5 24.03 -2.29 7.05
C PRO A 5 22.86 -2.89 6.26
N ILE A 6 22.51 -2.25 5.15
CA ILE A 6 21.43 -2.70 4.26
C ILE A 6 21.85 -4.02 3.56
N PRO A 7 21.11 -5.13 3.76
CA PRO A 7 21.44 -6.39 3.11
C PRO A 7 21.17 -6.33 1.60
N PRO A 8 21.90 -7.09 0.76
CA PRO A 8 21.59 -7.18 -0.67
C PRO A 8 20.21 -7.81 -0.90
N PRO A 9 19.50 -7.43 -1.98
CA PRO A 9 18.18 -7.98 -2.28
C PRO A 9 18.28 -9.47 -2.61
N ARG A 10 17.17 -10.21 -2.39
CA ARG A 10 17.12 -11.64 -2.71
C ARG A 10 17.33 -11.86 -4.21
N LYS A 11 18.06 -12.92 -4.58
CA LYS A 11 18.20 -13.30 -5.99
C LYS A 11 16.87 -13.86 -6.50
N PHE A 12 16.44 -13.40 -7.67
CA PHE A 12 15.24 -13.87 -8.36
C PHE A 12 15.57 -14.22 -9.81
N SER A 13 15.07 -15.35 -10.30
CA SER A 13 15.32 -15.83 -11.67
C SER A 13 14.25 -15.34 -12.65
N GLY A 14 14.12 -14.01 -12.76
CA GLY A 14 13.19 -13.34 -13.68
C GLY A 14 13.91 -12.51 -14.75
N GLY A 15 13.18 -12.11 -15.80
CA GLY A 15 13.71 -11.26 -16.87
C GLY A 15 13.76 -9.77 -16.53
N TRP A 16 13.12 -9.36 -15.42
CA TRP A 16 13.11 -7.97 -14.96
C TRP A 16 14.45 -7.59 -14.31
N THR A 17 14.94 -6.37 -14.56
CA THR A 17 16.12 -5.83 -13.87
C THR A 17 15.85 -4.41 -13.36
N ILE A 18 16.49 -4.08 -12.23
CA ILE A 18 16.45 -2.72 -11.66
C ILE A 18 16.99 -1.67 -12.63
N LYS A 19 17.98 -2.05 -13.46
CA LYS A 19 18.57 -1.15 -14.46
C LYS A 19 17.52 -0.71 -15.50
N ASP A 20 16.69 -1.63 -15.97
CA ASP A 20 15.64 -1.34 -16.95
C ASP A 20 14.52 -0.50 -16.34
N ALA A 21 14.17 -0.75 -15.08
CA ALA A 21 13.19 0.06 -14.36
C ALA A 21 13.69 1.51 -14.17
N LEU A 22 14.93 1.69 -13.72
CA LEU A 22 15.55 3.00 -13.53
C LEU A 22 15.73 3.78 -14.85
N ALA A 23 16.01 3.10 -15.96
CA ALA A 23 16.12 3.76 -17.27
C ALA A 23 14.83 4.49 -17.67
N LYS A 24 13.66 3.98 -17.22
CA LYS A 24 12.34 4.59 -17.48
C LYS A 24 12.05 5.79 -16.57
N THR A 25 12.73 5.91 -15.45
CA THR A 25 12.46 6.99 -14.48
C THR A 25 13.17 8.30 -14.86
N GLY A 26 14.23 8.23 -15.69
CA GLY A 26 15.11 9.36 -15.97
C GLY A 26 15.87 9.83 -14.72
N PHE A 27 15.92 8.99 -13.68
CA PHE A 27 16.49 9.34 -12.39
C PHE A 27 18.01 9.23 -12.38
N HIS A 28 18.65 10.22 -11.76
CA HIS A 28 20.09 10.22 -11.52
C HIS A 28 20.34 10.23 -10.01
N ALA A 29 20.85 9.12 -9.48
CA ALA A 29 21.24 9.08 -8.07
C ALA A 29 22.40 10.05 -7.82
N THR A 30 22.24 10.85 -6.77
CA THR A 30 23.30 11.71 -6.24
C THR A 30 23.29 11.60 -4.72
N THR A 31 24.39 11.95 -4.07
CA THR A 31 24.44 12.06 -2.60
C THR A 31 23.66 13.25 -2.06
N SER A 32 23.06 14.08 -2.95
CA SER A 32 22.22 15.20 -2.56
C SER A 32 20.81 14.73 -2.20
N PRO A 33 20.18 15.32 -1.16
CA PRO A 33 18.79 15.04 -0.82
C PRO A 33 17.80 15.40 -1.94
N LEU A 34 18.21 16.22 -2.91
CA LEU A 34 17.39 16.54 -4.08
C LEU A 34 17.02 15.30 -4.90
N SER A 35 17.88 14.26 -4.90
CA SER A 35 17.57 13.00 -5.57
C SER A 35 16.39 12.29 -4.88
N PHE A 36 16.43 12.16 -3.56
CA PHE A 36 15.31 11.66 -2.77
C PHE A 36 14.03 12.47 -3.00
N PHE A 37 14.09 13.82 -2.95
CA PHE A 37 12.91 14.67 -3.16
C PHE A 37 12.31 14.50 -4.57
N SER A 38 13.16 14.40 -5.59
CA SER A 38 12.72 14.22 -6.97
C SER A 38 12.03 12.87 -7.17
N LEU A 39 12.56 11.84 -6.51
CA LEU A 39 11.99 10.49 -6.52
C LEU A 39 10.62 10.48 -5.81
N ALA A 40 10.53 10.98 -4.58
CA ALA A 40 9.27 11.10 -3.85
C ALA A 40 8.23 11.93 -4.64
N GLY A 41 8.68 12.97 -5.35
CA GLY A 41 7.82 13.77 -6.22
C GLY A 41 7.15 12.99 -7.37
N ARG A 42 7.66 11.81 -7.74
CA ARG A 42 7.04 10.94 -8.75
C ARG A 42 5.73 10.32 -8.27
N LEU A 43 5.59 10.08 -6.96
CA LEU A 43 4.35 9.52 -6.37
C LEU A 43 3.12 10.39 -6.68
N LYS A 44 3.30 11.70 -6.82
CA LYS A 44 2.24 12.66 -7.18
C LYS A 44 1.62 12.41 -8.56
N LYS A 45 2.35 11.72 -9.43
CA LYS A 45 1.93 11.42 -10.81
C LYS A 45 1.62 9.95 -11.00
N LEU A 46 1.94 9.12 -10.01
CA LEU A 46 1.64 7.70 -10.03
C LEU A 46 0.22 7.53 -9.49
N GLN A 47 -0.69 7.21 -10.39
CA GLN A 47 -2.09 6.95 -10.05
C GLN A 47 -2.24 5.55 -9.46
N ARG A 48 -3.10 5.39 -8.45
CA ARG A 48 -3.46 4.07 -7.93
C ARG A 48 -4.26 3.28 -8.99
N GLN A 49 -3.68 2.21 -9.50
CA GLN A 49 -4.17 1.46 -10.66
C GLN A 49 -5.42 0.63 -10.35
N GLY A 50 -5.61 0.24 -9.09
CA GLY A 50 -6.79 -0.53 -8.66
C GLY A 50 -8.11 0.12 -9.08
N TRP A 51 -8.23 1.43 -8.88
CA TRP A 51 -9.44 2.21 -9.17
C TRP A 51 -9.74 2.33 -10.68
N LYS A 52 -8.71 2.36 -11.53
CA LYS A 52 -8.88 2.54 -12.99
C LYS A 52 -9.69 1.43 -13.63
N ARG A 53 -9.67 0.23 -13.03
CA ARG A 53 -10.46 -0.93 -13.46
C ARG A 53 -11.98 -0.68 -13.40
N PHE A 54 -12.39 0.32 -12.62
CA PHE A 54 -13.78 0.72 -12.43
C PHE A 54 -14.12 2.04 -13.16
N GLY A 55 -13.23 2.53 -14.03
CA GLY A 55 -13.45 3.78 -14.77
C GLY A 55 -13.37 5.05 -13.91
N ILE A 56 -12.83 4.94 -12.71
CA ILE A 56 -12.62 6.07 -11.78
C ILE A 56 -11.36 6.84 -12.21
N ASP A 57 -11.39 8.17 -12.10
CA ASP A 57 -10.17 8.99 -12.14
C ASP A 57 -9.50 8.95 -10.75
N PRO A 58 -8.40 8.22 -10.60
CA PRO A 58 -7.87 7.86 -9.30
C PRO A 58 -7.03 8.97 -8.66
N GLU A 59 -7.04 8.95 -7.33
CA GLU A 59 -5.99 9.52 -6.50
C GLU A 59 -4.59 9.04 -6.91
N SER A 60 -3.58 9.84 -6.55
CA SER A 60 -2.19 9.43 -6.65
C SER A 60 -1.75 8.62 -5.44
N VAL A 61 -0.66 7.85 -5.57
CA VAL A 61 -0.02 7.14 -4.44
C VAL A 61 0.42 8.14 -3.36
N ALA A 62 0.79 9.37 -3.74
CA ALA A 62 1.08 10.41 -2.77
C ALA A 62 -0.15 10.84 -1.94
N ASP A 63 -1.35 10.85 -2.53
CA ASP A 63 -2.58 11.20 -1.83
C ASP A 63 -2.93 10.11 -0.80
N HIS A 64 -2.81 8.84 -1.20
CA HIS A 64 -2.95 7.68 -0.34
C HIS A 64 -1.98 7.72 0.87
N SER A 65 -0.67 7.84 0.61
CA SER A 65 0.32 7.91 1.69
C SER A 65 0.11 9.13 2.61
N HIS A 66 -0.37 10.25 2.04
CA HIS A 66 -0.72 11.44 2.81
C HIS A 66 -1.88 11.17 3.76
N ARG A 67 -2.99 10.59 3.29
CA ARG A 67 -4.14 10.29 4.17
C ARG A 67 -3.81 9.23 5.21
N MET A 68 -3.04 8.20 4.87
CA MET A 68 -2.50 7.26 5.87
C MET A 68 -1.70 7.97 6.97
N THR A 69 -0.88 8.94 6.59
CA THR A 69 -0.08 9.72 7.56
C THR A 69 -0.97 10.53 8.51
N PHE A 70 -2.09 11.08 8.00
CA PHE A 70 -3.10 11.73 8.85
C PHE A 70 -3.77 10.73 9.81
N MET A 71 -4.09 9.53 9.35
CA MET A 71 -4.66 8.48 10.19
C MET A 71 -3.68 8.04 11.29
N ALA A 72 -2.38 7.98 10.99
CA ALA A 72 -1.33 7.65 11.96
C ALA A 72 -1.22 8.65 13.12
N LEU A 73 -1.70 9.89 12.97
CA LEU A 73 -1.81 10.85 14.09
C LEU A 73 -2.77 10.38 15.20
N LEU A 74 -3.58 9.35 14.93
CA LEU A 74 -4.49 8.72 15.90
C LEU A 74 -4.00 7.33 16.33
N ALA A 75 -2.71 7.02 16.14
CA ALA A 75 -2.11 5.80 16.65
C ALA A 75 -2.35 5.64 18.18
N PRO A 76 -2.60 4.42 18.67
CA PRO A 76 -2.68 4.11 20.09
C PRO A 76 -1.47 4.62 20.88
N GLN A 77 -1.68 4.99 22.15
CA GLN A 77 -0.64 5.62 23.00
C GLN A 77 0.53 4.69 23.34
N ASP A 78 0.33 3.39 23.20
CA ASP A 78 1.33 2.35 23.40
C ASP A 78 2.20 2.08 22.16
N LEU A 79 1.93 2.74 21.03
CA LEU A 79 2.76 2.70 19.83
C LEU A 79 3.65 3.94 19.71
N ASP A 80 4.82 3.79 19.08
CA ASP A 80 5.59 4.95 18.61
C ASP A 80 4.89 5.62 17.41
N GLN A 81 4.05 6.60 17.70
CA GLN A 81 3.34 7.37 16.69
C GLN A 81 4.27 7.98 15.62
N ALA A 82 5.44 8.48 16.01
CA ALA A 82 6.37 9.09 15.06
C ALA A 82 6.93 8.04 14.09
N LYS A 83 7.15 6.82 14.56
CA LYS A 83 7.55 5.68 13.73
C LYS A 83 6.44 5.26 12.76
N VAL A 84 5.19 5.14 13.22
CA VAL A 84 4.04 4.82 12.34
C VAL A 84 3.90 5.88 11.23
N ILE A 85 3.95 7.16 11.59
CA ILE A 85 3.93 8.29 10.63
C ILE A 85 5.03 8.14 9.59
N LYS A 86 6.26 7.86 10.02
CA LYS A 86 7.39 7.67 9.10
C LYS A 86 7.21 6.45 8.21
N MET A 87 6.66 5.34 8.70
CA MET A 87 6.34 4.17 7.89
C MET A 87 5.32 4.51 6.80
N CYS A 88 4.18 5.11 7.17
CA CYS A 88 3.13 5.50 6.22
C CYS A 88 3.68 6.41 5.10
N LEU A 89 4.61 7.31 5.42
CA LEU A 89 5.25 8.21 4.45
C LEU A 89 6.14 7.50 3.42
N VAL A 90 6.73 6.34 3.75
CA VAL A 90 7.78 5.71 2.92
C VAL A 90 7.46 4.30 2.43
N HIS A 91 6.35 3.71 2.87
CA HIS A 91 6.04 2.32 2.54
C HIS A 91 5.94 2.06 1.02
N ASP A 92 5.29 2.94 0.27
CA ASP A 92 5.16 2.86 -1.20
C ASP A 92 6.30 3.54 -1.97
N LEU A 93 7.41 3.90 -1.32
CA LEU A 93 8.49 4.60 -2.01
C LEU A 93 9.10 3.77 -3.16
N ALA A 94 9.06 2.44 -3.05
CA ALA A 94 9.48 1.50 -4.09
C ALA A 94 8.74 1.71 -5.43
N GLU A 95 7.46 2.11 -5.37
CA GLU A 95 6.60 2.29 -6.53
C GLU A 95 7.05 3.42 -7.46
N THR A 96 7.86 4.36 -6.94
CA THR A 96 8.50 5.40 -7.77
C THR A 96 9.37 4.81 -8.90
N VAL A 97 9.86 3.57 -8.70
CA VAL A 97 10.68 2.81 -9.65
C VAL A 97 9.89 1.67 -10.29
N VAL A 98 9.15 0.89 -9.50
CA VAL A 98 8.49 -0.33 -10.00
C VAL A 98 7.08 -0.10 -10.55
N GLY A 99 6.49 1.06 -10.28
CA GLY A 99 5.08 1.38 -10.52
C GLY A 99 4.17 0.79 -9.43
N ASP A 100 2.90 1.19 -9.42
CA ASP A 100 1.87 0.57 -8.60
C ASP A 100 1.46 -0.74 -9.27
N ILE A 101 2.01 -1.86 -8.78
CA ILE A 101 1.78 -3.21 -9.31
C ILE A 101 0.58 -3.82 -8.58
N THR A 102 -0.46 -4.14 -9.32
CA THR A 102 -1.71 -4.72 -8.81
C THR A 102 -1.79 -6.23 -9.08
N PRO A 103 -2.68 -6.96 -8.39
CA PRO A 103 -2.95 -8.36 -8.70
C PRO A 103 -3.39 -8.62 -10.15
N ALA A 104 -3.93 -7.60 -10.83
CA ALA A 104 -4.37 -7.71 -12.23
C ALA A 104 -3.22 -7.73 -13.24
N ASP A 105 -2.00 -7.33 -12.84
CA ASP A 105 -0.84 -7.21 -13.73
C ASP A 105 -0.14 -8.56 -13.99
N GLY A 106 -0.56 -9.64 -13.32
CA GLY A 106 -0.03 -10.99 -13.52
C GLY A 106 1.43 -11.17 -13.06
N VAL A 107 1.95 -10.22 -12.29
CA VAL A 107 3.26 -10.31 -11.62
C VAL A 107 3.07 -11.13 -10.34
N SER A 108 3.87 -12.18 -10.13
CA SER A 108 3.79 -12.97 -8.90
C SER A 108 4.20 -12.13 -7.70
N ARG A 109 3.71 -12.48 -6.50
CA ARG A 109 4.09 -11.74 -5.28
C ARG A 109 5.59 -11.81 -5.03
N GLU A 110 6.22 -12.96 -5.26
CA GLU A 110 7.67 -13.12 -5.11
C GLU A 110 8.43 -12.20 -6.06
N GLU A 111 7.95 -12.05 -7.30
CA GLU A 111 8.54 -11.10 -8.24
C GLU A 111 8.28 -9.65 -7.81
N LYS A 112 7.06 -9.30 -7.39
CA LYS A 112 6.73 -7.96 -6.86
C LYS A 112 7.66 -7.60 -5.70
N THR A 113 7.73 -8.45 -4.68
CA THR A 113 8.60 -8.27 -3.52
C THR A 113 10.06 -8.15 -3.96
N HIS A 114 10.54 -8.98 -4.88
CA HIS A 114 11.92 -8.85 -5.39
C HIS A 114 12.16 -7.49 -6.06
N ARG A 115 11.23 -7.02 -6.90
CA ARG A 115 11.33 -5.74 -7.59
C ARG A 115 11.37 -4.59 -6.60
N GLU A 116 10.50 -4.62 -5.59
CA GLU A 116 10.40 -3.60 -4.54
C GLU A 116 11.63 -3.60 -3.62
N GLU A 117 12.09 -4.77 -3.17
CA GLU A 117 13.34 -4.93 -2.42
C GLU A 117 14.53 -4.36 -3.21
N ALA A 118 14.63 -4.69 -4.51
CA ALA A 118 15.72 -4.21 -5.36
C ALA A 118 15.66 -2.69 -5.55
N ALA A 119 14.47 -2.12 -5.72
CA ALA A 119 14.27 -0.68 -5.79
C ALA A 119 14.65 0.01 -4.48
N MET A 120 14.12 -0.47 -3.35
CA MET A 120 14.40 0.10 -2.04
C MET A 120 15.87 0.01 -1.68
N HIS A 121 16.51 -1.13 -1.88
CA HIS A 121 17.95 -1.30 -1.68
C HIS A 121 18.74 -0.28 -2.51
N TRP A 122 18.44 -0.18 -3.81
CA TRP A 122 19.15 0.73 -4.69
C TRP A 122 18.97 2.19 -4.26
N MET A 123 17.76 2.61 -3.92
CA MET A 123 17.49 4.00 -3.53
C MET A 123 18.14 4.37 -2.20
N THR A 124 17.95 3.53 -1.19
CA THR A 124 18.39 3.79 0.20
C THR A 124 19.90 3.75 0.37
N THR A 125 20.63 2.94 -0.41
CA THR A 125 22.10 2.93 -0.38
C THR A 125 22.74 4.25 -0.80
N HIS A 126 22.02 5.12 -1.53
CA HIS A 126 22.52 6.44 -1.96
C HIS A 126 22.29 7.56 -0.93
N TRP A 127 21.51 7.31 0.12
CA TRP A 127 21.10 8.34 1.09
C TRP A 127 21.77 8.22 2.46
N GLY A 128 22.84 7.43 2.57
CA GLY A 128 23.62 7.29 3.81
C GLY A 128 22.78 6.82 4.99
N ASP A 129 22.92 7.48 6.14
CA ASP A 129 22.24 7.11 7.39
C ASP A 129 20.72 7.23 7.31
N PHE A 130 20.23 8.28 6.65
CA PHE A 130 18.80 8.45 6.38
C PHE A 130 18.27 7.30 5.51
N GLY A 131 19.04 6.87 4.51
CA GLY A 131 18.69 5.70 3.71
C GLY A 131 18.54 4.43 4.54
N ARG A 132 19.40 4.22 5.52
CA ARG A 132 19.29 3.05 6.43
C ARG A 132 18.03 3.11 7.29
N GLU A 133 17.67 4.28 7.81
CA GLU A 133 16.40 4.47 8.53
C GLU A 133 15.20 4.11 7.63
N VAL A 134 15.14 4.68 6.42
CA VAL A 134 14.06 4.42 5.45
C VAL A 134 13.97 2.94 5.09
N HIS A 135 15.11 2.29 4.84
CA HIS A 135 15.13 0.86 4.54
C HIS A 135 14.61 0.02 5.70
N HIS A 136 14.99 0.36 6.95
CA HIS A 136 14.51 -0.36 8.14
C HIS A 136 13.00 -0.17 8.35
N LEU A 137 12.49 1.05 8.18
CA LEU A 137 11.05 1.33 8.25
C LEU A 137 10.28 0.54 7.19
N TRP A 138 10.79 0.49 5.97
CA TRP A 138 10.17 -0.24 4.87
C TRP A 138 10.14 -1.75 5.13
N ILE A 139 11.28 -2.36 5.51
CA ILE A 139 11.33 -3.80 5.86
C ILE A 139 10.39 -4.13 7.01
N GLU A 140 10.33 -3.27 8.02
CA GLU A 140 9.47 -3.49 9.18
C GLU A 140 7.98 -3.39 8.81
N PHE A 141 7.62 -2.44 7.95
CA PHE A 141 6.27 -2.35 7.36
C PHE A 141 5.94 -3.61 6.55
N GLU A 142 6.80 -4.02 5.61
CA GLU A 142 6.58 -5.19 4.75
C GLU A 142 6.41 -6.47 5.56
N ALA A 143 7.24 -6.64 6.61
CA ALA A 143 7.15 -7.80 7.48
C ALA A 143 5.87 -7.77 8.34
N GLY A 144 5.44 -6.59 8.79
CA GLY A 144 4.23 -6.42 9.60
C GLY A 144 4.27 -7.23 10.91
N LEU A 145 5.46 -7.46 11.48
CA LEU A 145 5.68 -8.30 12.66
C LEU A 145 5.83 -7.50 13.96
N THR A 146 5.99 -6.18 13.87
CA THR A 146 6.05 -5.28 15.03
C THR A 146 4.69 -4.62 15.24
N PRO A 147 4.38 -4.14 16.46
CA PRO A 147 3.12 -3.42 16.72
C PRO A 147 2.92 -2.22 15.78
N GLU A 148 3.97 -1.43 15.51
CA GLU A 148 3.89 -0.30 14.58
C GLU A 148 3.73 -0.73 13.12
N GLY A 149 4.46 -1.76 12.68
CA GLY A 149 4.36 -2.28 11.31
C GLY A 149 3.00 -2.93 11.05
N GLU A 150 2.48 -3.68 12.02
CA GLU A 150 1.14 -4.25 11.97
C GLU A 150 0.06 -3.16 11.90
N PHE A 151 0.13 -2.15 12.77
CA PHE A 151 -0.83 -1.05 12.74
C PHE A 151 -0.75 -0.24 11.44
N ALA A 152 0.44 0.04 10.93
CA ALA A 152 0.62 0.74 9.65
C ALA A 152 0.03 -0.05 8.46
N GLN A 153 0.19 -1.38 8.43
CA GLN A 153 -0.44 -2.22 7.41
C GLN A 153 -1.97 -2.28 7.52
N ASP A 154 -2.51 -2.15 8.73
CA ASP A 154 -3.96 -2.02 8.92
C ASP A 154 -4.47 -0.66 8.42
N LEU A 155 -3.70 0.43 8.64
CA LEU A 155 -4.03 1.75 8.11
C LEU A 155 -4.09 1.74 6.59
N ASP A 156 -3.16 1.08 5.91
CA ASP A 156 -3.14 0.95 4.44
C ASP A 156 -4.45 0.35 3.90
N LYS A 157 -4.86 -0.79 4.46
CA LYS A 157 -6.12 -1.47 4.09
C LYS A 157 -7.35 -0.64 4.43
N LEU A 158 -7.37 -0.02 5.62
CA LEU A 158 -8.49 0.81 6.06
C LEU A 158 -8.65 2.05 5.19
N GLU A 159 -7.54 2.70 4.82
CA GLU A 159 -7.52 3.87 3.96
C GLU A 159 -8.11 3.53 2.57
N MET A 160 -7.71 2.38 2.01
CA MET A 160 -8.26 1.88 0.75
C MET A 160 -9.77 1.64 0.84
N MET A 161 -10.27 1.01 1.91
CA MET A 161 -11.72 0.80 2.10
C MET A 161 -12.48 2.12 2.26
N LEU A 162 -11.92 3.07 3.00
CA LEU A 162 -12.51 4.40 3.15
C LEU A 162 -12.57 5.14 1.80
N GLN A 163 -11.50 5.08 1.00
CA GLN A 163 -11.49 5.66 -0.34
C GLN A 163 -12.53 5.02 -1.27
N ALA A 164 -12.69 3.70 -1.20
CA ALA A 164 -13.71 3.00 -1.97
C ALA A 164 -15.12 3.49 -1.61
N LEU A 165 -15.43 3.65 -0.32
CA LEU A 165 -16.70 4.21 0.14
C LEU A 165 -16.94 5.63 -0.41
N GLU A 166 -15.91 6.47 -0.40
CA GLU A 166 -16.00 7.84 -0.90
C GLU A 166 -16.21 7.88 -2.43
N TYR A 167 -15.52 7.03 -3.19
CA TYR A 167 -15.77 6.94 -4.64
C TYR A 167 -17.15 6.40 -4.98
N GLU A 168 -17.67 5.41 -4.25
CA GLU A 168 -19.05 4.93 -4.44
C GLU A 168 -20.06 6.05 -4.20
N ARG A 169 -19.84 6.87 -3.16
CA ARG A 169 -20.70 8.02 -2.84
C ARG A 169 -20.63 9.09 -3.94
N ASP A 170 -19.42 9.47 -4.35
CA ASP A 170 -19.20 10.53 -5.33
C ASP A 170 -19.68 10.14 -6.73
N ALA A 171 -19.65 8.85 -7.05
CA ALA A 171 -20.24 8.28 -8.26
C ALA A 171 -21.75 8.02 -8.15
N GLU A 172 -22.41 8.46 -7.07
CA GLU A 172 -23.84 8.23 -6.82
C GLU A 172 -24.26 6.75 -6.94
N LEU A 173 -23.40 5.84 -6.48
CA LEU A 173 -23.56 4.38 -6.57
C LEU A 173 -23.60 3.83 -8.01
N ALA A 174 -23.05 4.56 -8.99
CA ALA A 174 -22.90 4.06 -10.36
C ALA A 174 -21.83 2.96 -10.49
N VAL A 175 -20.98 2.80 -9.47
CA VAL A 175 -19.96 1.75 -9.37
C VAL A 175 -20.11 1.00 -8.05
N ASP A 176 -19.84 -0.31 -8.09
CA ASP A 176 -19.75 -1.16 -6.91
C ASP A 176 -18.30 -1.58 -6.71
N LEU A 177 -17.70 -1.09 -5.62
CA LEU A 177 -16.31 -1.32 -5.24
C LEU A 177 -16.20 -2.37 -4.13
N GLY A 178 -17.20 -3.26 -4.01
CA GLY A 178 -17.27 -4.27 -2.96
C GLY A 178 -16.03 -5.16 -2.86
N GLU A 179 -15.30 -5.42 -3.95
CA GLU A 179 -14.08 -6.23 -3.91
C GLU A 179 -12.96 -5.63 -3.04
N PHE A 180 -12.93 -4.31 -2.87
CA PHE A 180 -11.95 -3.62 -2.04
C PHE A 180 -12.20 -3.82 -0.54
N PHE A 181 -13.41 -4.24 -0.14
CA PHE A 181 -13.76 -4.51 1.26
C PHE A 181 -13.39 -5.92 1.72
N ALA A 182 -12.94 -6.79 0.81
CA ALA A 182 -12.50 -8.15 1.15
C ALA A 182 -11.23 -8.20 2.02
N VAL A 183 -10.51 -7.09 2.14
CA VAL A 183 -9.39 -6.97 3.09
C VAL A 183 -9.83 -6.75 4.53
N ALA A 184 -11.12 -6.51 4.81
CA ALA A 184 -11.63 -6.23 6.15
C ALA A 184 -11.30 -7.36 7.16
N GLY A 185 -11.40 -8.62 6.72
CA GLY A 185 -11.05 -9.79 7.54
C GLY A 185 -9.54 -9.93 7.83
N ARG A 186 -8.69 -9.10 7.22
CA ARG A 186 -7.23 -9.10 7.38
C ARG A 186 -6.73 -7.97 8.30
N ILE A 187 -7.63 -7.18 8.88
CA ILE A 187 -7.31 -6.14 9.85
C ILE A 187 -7.02 -6.79 11.21
N ARG A 188 -5.85 -6.53 11.78
CA ARG A 188 -5.33 -7.28 12.94
C ARG A 188 -5.49 -6.56 14.26
N THR A 189 -5.24 -5.25 14.29
CA THR A 189 -5.24 -4.47 15.52
C THR A 189 -6.66 -4.12 15.97
N PRO A 190 -6.96 -4.17 17.29
CA PRO A 190 -8.30 -3.86 17.80
C PRO A 190 -8.78 -2.45 17.43
N ARG A 191 -7.85 -1.48 17.38
CA ARG A 191 -8.18 -0.10 17.04
C ARG A 191 -8.61 0.03 15.58
N ALA A 192 -7.88 -0.57 14.65
CA ALA A 192 -8.24 -0.53 13.24
C ALA A 192 -9.51 -1.38 12.96
N GLN A 193 -9.72 -2.50 13.66
CA GLN A 193 -10.96 -3.28 13.55
C GLN A 193 -12.20 -2.46 13.89
N ALA A 194 -12.13 -1.63 14.94
CA ALA A 194 -13.23 -0.74 15.30
C ALA A 194 -13.55 0.27 14.18
N TRP A 195 -12.51 0.88 13.58
CA TRP A 195 -12.67 1.80 12.45
C TRP A 195 -13.19 1.11 11.19
N THR A 196 -12.70 -0.11 10.89
CA THR A 196 -13.21 -0.91 9.79
C THR A 196 -14.69 -1.23 9.96
N ALA A 197 -15.14 -1.56 11.17
CA ALA A 197 -16.56 -1.78 11.45
C ALA A 197 -17.41 -0.51 11.25
N GLU A 198 -16.86 0.68 11.53
CA GLU A 198 -17.49 1.96 11.21
C GLU A 198 -17.64 2.14 9.69
N VAL A 199 -16.56 1.94 8.92
CA VAL A 199 -16.57 2.06 7.45
C VAL A 199 -17.56 1.09 6.81
N LEU A 200 -17.58 -0.18 7.23
CA LEU A 200 -18.51 -1.18 6.71
C LEU A 200 -19.97 -0.81 6.99
N ARG A 201 -20.27 -0.34 8.21
CA ARG A 201 -21.61 0.14 8.55
C ARG A 201 -22.01 1.35 7.70
N ASP A 202 -21.11 2.30 7.51
CA ASP A 202 -21.40 3.50 6.73
C ASP A 202 -21.64 3.17 5.25
N ARG A 203 -20.94 2.16 4.72
CA ARG A 203 -21.22 1.60 3.39
C ARG A 203 -22.62 0.99 3.29
N GLU A 204 -23.04 0.17 4.25
CA GLU A 204 -24.40 -0.39 4.25
C GLU A 204 -25.47 0.71 4.28
N LEU A 205 -25.23 1.78 5.04
CA LEU A 205 -26.12 2.93 5.09
C LEU A 205 -26.18 3.67 3.75
N LEU A 206 -25.03 3.84 3.07
CA LEU A 206 -24.96 4.46 1.75
C LEU A 206 -25.77 3.68 0.70
N TRP A 207 -25.62 2.36 0.68
CA TRP A 207 -26.33 1.49 -0.25
C TRP A 207 -27.82 1.32 0.12
N ALA A 208 -28.22 1.65 1.35
CA ALA A 208 -29.62 1.73 1.79
C ALA A 208 -30.47 0.49 1.44
N GLY A 209 -29.87 -0.71 1.52
CA GLY A 209 -30.52 -1.98 1.22
C GLY A 209 -30.63 -2.34 -0.27
N LYS A 210 -30.02 -1.55 -1.17
CA LYS A 210 -29.80 -1.95 -2.56
C LYS A 210 -28.83 -3.12 -2.62
N GLU A 211 -29.03 -4.00 -3.60
CA GLU A 211 -28.10 -5.10 -3.88
C GLU A 211 -26.72 -4.57 -4.28
N HIS A 212 -25.68 -5.09 -3.64
CA HIS A 212 -24.28 -4.75 -3.89
C HIS A 212 -23.37 -5.84 -3.31
N VAL A 213 -22.10 -5.87 -3.76
CA VAL A 213 -21.11 -6.85 -3.32
C VAL A 213 -20.62 -6.53 -1.92
N ARG A 214 -20.74 -7.50 -1.02
CA ARG A 214 -20.26 -7.50 0.36
C ARG A 214 -18.92 -8.24 0.43
N GLY A 215 -17.86 -7.62 -0.08
CA GLY A 215 -16.53 -8.26 -0.12
C GLY A 215 -16.01 -8.68 1.24
N ASP A 216 -16.43 -8.00 2.32
CA ASP A 216 -16.14 -8.35 3.71
C ASP A 216 -16.68 -9.73 4.12
N LEU A 217 -17.69 -10.25 3.41
CA LEU A 217 -18.26 -11.59 3.58
C LEU A 217 -17.74 -12.59 2.52
N GLY A 218 -16.74 -12.22 1.73
CA GLY A 218 -16.16 -13.05 0.69
C GLY A 218 -17.19 -13.52 -0.34
N VAL A 219 -17.13 -14.80 -0.71
CA VAL A 219 -17.99 -15.39 -1.75
C VAL A 219 -19.46 -15.37 -1.36
N GLU A 220 -19.79 -15.53 -0.07
CA GLU A 220 -21.16 -15.44 0.42
C GLU A 220 -21.74 -14.02 0.26
N GLY A 221 -20.87 -13.00 0.26
CA GLY A 221 -21.21 -11.63 -0.03
C GLY A 221 -21.22 -11.24 -1.52
N GLY A 222 -21.09 -12.21 -2.43
CA GLY A 222 -21.11 -11.96 -3.87
C GLY A 222 -19.73 -11.66 -4.48
N LEU A 223 -18.63 -11.80 -3.73
CA LEU A 223 -17.30 -11.75 -4.31
C LEU A 223 -17.08 -12.96 -5.24
N LEU A 224 -16.50 -12.73 -6.41
CA LEU A 224 -16.19 -13.83 -7.33
C LEU A 224 -15.19 -14.79 -6.68
N GLN A 225 -15.44 -16.09 -6.77
CA GLN A 225 -14.55 -17.15 -6.26
C GLN A 225 -13.08 -16.95 -6.71
N LYS A 226 -12.89 -16.65 -8.00
CA LYS A 226 -11.56 -16.36 -8.55
C LYS A 226 -10.89 -15.15 -7.88
N LYS A 227 -11.67 -14.13 -7.52
CA LYS A 227 -11.15 -12.92 -6.84
C LYS A 227 -10.76 -13.22 -5.40
N GLN A 228 -11.54 -14.03 -4.69
CA GLN A 228 -11.17 -14.53 -3.38
C GLN A 228 -9.83 -15.30 -3.44
N GLU A 229 -9.70 -16.23 -4.40
CA GLU A 229 -8.47 -17.01 -4.60
C GLU A 229 -7.26 -16.14 -4.95
N GLU A 230 -7.42 -15.17 -5.86
CA GLU A 230 -6.36 -14.20 -6.21
C GLU A 230 -5.89 -13.40 -4.98
N GLN A 231 -6.82 -12.97 -4.12
CA GLN A 231 -6.47 -12.27 -2.89
C GLN A 231 -5.82 -13.17 -1.84
N ASP A 232 -6.32 -14.40 -1.66
CA ASP A 232 -5.75 -15.33 -0.69
C ASP A 232 -4.33 -15.76 -1.09
N LEU A 233 -4.08 -15.95 -2.38
CA LEU A 233 -2.72 -16.17 -2.88
C LEU A 233 -1.80 -14.96 -2.61
N TYR A 234 -2.34 -13.74 -2.72
CA TYR A 234 -1.58 -12.52 -2.45
C TYR A 234 -1.29 -12.33 -0.95
N TYR A 235 -2.26 -12.60 -0.06
CA TYR A 235 -2.14 -12.26 1.37
C TYR A 235 -1.77 -13.43 2.31
N ASN A 236 -1.97 -14.70 1.94
CA ASN A 236 -1.83 -15.85 2.86
C ASN A 236 -0.52 -16.66 2.69
N GLN A 237 0.53 -16.06 2.11
CA GLN A 237 1.88 -16.64 2.01
C GLN A 237 2.90 -15.79 2.77
#